data_AF-A0A395UZ59-F1
#
_entry.id   AF-A0A395UZ59-F1
#
_cell.length_a   1.000
_cell.length_b   1.000
_cell.length_c   1.000
_cell.angle_alpha   90.00
_cell.angle_beta   90.00
_cell.angle_gamma   90.00
#
_symmetry.space_group_name_H-M   'P 1'
#
loop_
_entity.id
_entity.type
_entity.pdbx_description
1 polymer ?
#
loop_
_entity_poly.entity_id
_entity_poly.type
_entity_poly.pdbx_seq_one_letter_code
_entity_poly.pdbx_strand_id
1 'polypeptide(L)'
;MEYGVHSTRYTRLSDEQLYSMYRETAYSQLKEEEKLELIQETVNRDAMERGEIGSPEVRFIDLPVNESGNSIDGVININRDMAVYGVQNYEYKGHVIHHNIDDYNIQTLNTAIHENIHCFQAQIIDGTIDTDDMKMRSEYQANDFTCSPVTLYGSTQLGCQYLVGESPMGYYMYYFQPTERDAYLGAEQKTVEILNQLTEKYGKEFSFEQYTKSVETTGFQIREQEAIKLFNNPNFKMDLSQVLQNQYFGTDKSVDPRTETMVKAEMIVSYNNLEQDFSMNKEEHIMSFDPTPVSLEEYNQSLRDPVNDNTISEDEAVNETAQMSENYLMAVENFQDLSTGDESMDDGGLDADGIEDGGIGL
;
A
#
# COMPACT_ATOMS: atom_id res chain seq x y z
N MET A 1 5.34 -21.41 8.22
CA MET A 1 5.22 -21.26 6.76
C MET A 1 4.20 -22.26 6.24
N GLU A 2 3.01 -21.77 5.94
CA GLU A 2 1.86 -22.53 5.40
C GLU A 2 1.84 -22.58 3.86
N TYR A 3 3.01 -22.54 3.21
CA TYR A 3 3.08 -22.74 1.76
C TYR A 3 2.76 -24.19 1.40
N GLY A 4 1.83 -24.38 0.47
CA GLY A 4 1.30 -25.70 0.18
C GLY A 4 0.61 -25.87 -1.16
N VAL A 5 -0.05 -27.02 -1.28
CA VAL A 5 -0.94 -27.32 -2.41
C VAL A 5 -2.37 -27.23 -1.88
N HIS A 6 -3.10 -26.20 -2.31
CA HIS A 6 -4.46 -25.96 -1.87
C HIS A 6 -5.45 -26.45 -2.93
N SER A 7 -5.99 -27.65 -2.75
CA SER A 7 -6.97 -28.20 -3.70
C SER A 7 -8.27 -27.39 -3.67
N THR A 8 -8.81 -27.06 -4.84
CA THR A 8 -10.07 -26.34 -4.99
C THR A 8 -11.04 -27.13 -5.87
N ARG A 9 -12.32 -26.75 -5.90
CA ARG A 9 -13.27 -27.30 -6.89
C ARG A 9 -12.95 -26.88 -8.33
N TYR A 10 -12.11 -25.86 -8.51
CA TYR A 10 -11.81 -25.24 -9.80
C TYR A 10 -10.50 -25.72 -10.44
N THR A 11 -9.77 -26.65 -9.81
CA THR A 11 -8.50 -27.21 -10.31
C THR A 11 -8.57 -27.81 -11.73
N ARG A 12 -9.76 -28.15 -12.22
CA ARG A 12 -9.96 -28.69 -13.58
C ARG A 12 -10.38 -27.65 -14.63
N LEU A 13 -10.64 -26.41 -14.22
CA LEU A 13 -11.00 -25.34 -15.15
C LEU A 13 -9.75 -24.86 -15.91
N SER A 14 -9.90 -24.47 -17.18
CA SER A 14 -8.87 -23.68 -17.86
C SER A 14 -8.77 -22.28 -17.23
N ASP A 15 -7.69 -21.54 -17.52
CA ASP A 15 -7.54 -20.14 -17.06
C ASP A 15 -8.68 -19.27 -17.56
N GLU A 16 -9.05 -19.44 -18.82
CA GLU A 16 -10.19 -18.75 -19.42
C GLU A 16 -11.51 -19.04 -18.68
N GLN A 17 -11.75 -20.29 -18.28
CA GLN A 17 -12.95 -20.67 -17.53
C GLN A 17 -12.91 -20.10 -16.11
N LEU A 18 -11.77 -20.22 -15.42
CA LEU A 18 -11.59 -19.68 -14.08
C LEU A 18 -11.80 -18.16 -14.07
N TYR A 19 -11.09 -17.44 -14.94
CA TYR A 19 -11.15 -15.99 -15.00
C TYR A 19 -12.53 -15.47 -15.40
N SER A 20 -13.30 -16.23 -16.20
CA SER A 20 -14.67 -15.85 -16.52
C SER A 20 -15.59 -15.72 -15.30
N MET A 21 -15.21 -16.32 -14.17
CA MET A 21 -15.95 -16.22 -12.90
C MET A 21 -15.74 -14.88 -12.19
N TYR A 22 -14.71 -14.09 -12.55
CA TYR A 22 -14.53 -12.72 -12.06
C TYR A 22 -15.42 -11.70 -12.76
N ARG A 23 -16.18 -12.09 -13.78
CA ARG A 23 -17.25 -11.24 -14.34
C ARG A 23 -18.25 -10.93 -13.25
N GLU A 24 -18.72 -9.69 -13.16
CA GLU A 24 -19.67 -9.19 -12.14
C GLU A 24 -20.92 -10.07 -12.08
N THR A 25 -21.43 -10.43 -13.26
CA THR A 25 -22.62 -11.27 -13.44
C THR A 25 -22.43 -12.71 -12.94
N ALA A 26 -21.19 -13.19 -12.84
CA ALA A 26 -20.84 -14.50 -12.30
C ALA A 26 -20.45 -14.40 -10.82
N TYR A 27 -19.51 -13.52 -10.48
CA TYR A 27 -18.94 -13.37 -9.14
C TYR A 27 -20.02 -13.04 -8.09
N SER A 28 -20.99 -12.18 -8.43
CA SER A 28 -22.11 -11.82 -7.53
C SER A 28 -23.03 -12.99 -7.18
N GLN A 29 -23.03 -14.07 -7.98
CA GLN A 29 -23.86 -15.26 -7.75
C GLN A 29 -23.13 -16.35 -6.96
N LEU A 30 -21.82 -16.21 -6.77
CA LEU A 30 -21.02 -17.16 -6.01
C LEU A 30 -21.29 -17.01 -4.52
N LYS A 31 -21.39 -18.13 -3.82
CA LYS A 31 -21.34 -18.14 -2.36
C LYS A 31 -19.95 -17.78 -1.88
N GLU A 32 -19.84 -17.39 -0.61
CA GLU A 32 -18.56 -17.06 0.01
C GLU A 32 -17.50 -18.18 -0.16
N GLU A 33 -17.87 -19.44 0.08
CA GLU A 33 -16.99 -20.60 -0.12
C GLU A 33 -16.52 -20.77 -1.58
N GLU A 34 -17.37 -20.39 -2.55
CA GLU A 34 -17.04 -20.43 -3.97
C GLU A 34 -16.14 -19.28 -4.38
N LYS A 35 -16.35 -18.09 -3.81
CA LYS A 35 -15.44 -16.95 -3.99
C LYS A 35 -14.06 -17.29 -3.42
N LEU A 36 -14.01 -17.83 -2.19
CA LEU A 36 -12.75 -18.20 -1.55
C LEU A 36 -11.98 -19.23 -2.38
N GLU A 37 -12.63 -20.31 -2.83
CA GLU A 37 -12.00 -21.32 -3.68
C GLU A 37 -11.58 -20.77 -5.05
N LEU A 38 -12.32 -19.79 -5.61
CA LEU A 38 -11.95 -19.10 -6.85
C LEU A 38 -10.65 -18.30 -6.64
N ILE A 39 -10.58 -17.50 -5.57
CA ILE A 39 -9.38 -16.72 -5.27
C ILE A 39 -8.20 -17.66 -4.98
N GLN A 40 -8.38 -18.70 -4.16
CA GLN A 40 -7.32 -19.66 -3.88
C GLN A 40 -6.80 -20.33 -5.15
N GLU A 41 -7.66 -20.72 -6.09
CA GLU A 41 -7.23 -21.32 -7.35
C GLU A 41 -6.47 -20.33 -8.23
N THR A 42 -6.87 -19.05 -8.24
CA THR A 42 -6.12 -18.00 -8.94
C THR A 42 -4.73 -17.81 -8.34
N VAL A 43 -4.62 -17.75 -7.01
CA VAL A 43 -3.34 -17.65 -6.30
C VAL A 43 -2.48 -18.90 -6.53
N ASN A 44 -3.05 -20.11 -6.55
CA ASN A 44 -2.32 -21.33 -6.89
C ASN A 44 -1.65 -21.24 -8.27
N ARG A 45 -2.35 -20.66 -9.25
CA ARG A 45 -1.86 -20.53 -10.63
C ARG A 45 -0.83 -19.43 -10.76
N ASP A 46 -1.07 -18.28 -10.13
CA ASP A 46 -0.10 -17.16 -10.09
C ASP A 46 1.19 -17.59 -9.40
N ALA A 47 1.10 -18.30 -8.27
CA ALA A 47 2.24 -18.86 -7.56
C ALA A 47 3.03 -19.87 -8.41
N MET A 48 2.33 -20.78 -9.10
CA MET A 48 2.97 -21.72 -10.02
C MET A 48 3.65 -21.00 -11.20
N GLU A 49 3.03 -19.96 -11.77
CA GLU A 49 3.57 -19.16 -12.88
C GLU A 49 4.84 -18.41 -12.46
N ARG A 50 4.89 -17.90 -11.22
CA ARG A 50 6.06 -17.21 -10.64
C ARG A 50 7.17 -18.16 -10.20
N GLY A 51 6.88 -19.45 -10.09
CA GLY A 51 7.83 -20.45 -9.61
C GLY A 51 7.95 -20.51 -8.10
N GLU A 52 6.88 -20.17 -7.37
CA GLU A 52 6.80 -20.26 -5.91
C GLU A 52 6.95 -21.70 -5.40
N ILE A 53 7.59 -21.89 -4.24
CA ILE A 53 7.66 -23.19 -3.57
C ILE A 53 6.43 -23.36 -2.67
N GLY A 54 5.34 -23.80 -3.32
CA GLY A 54 4.03 -23.89 -2.68
C GLY A 54 3.31 -22.56 -2.71
N SER A 55 1.99 -22.61 -2.90
CA SER A 55 1.12 -21.44 -2.92
C SER A 55 0.74 -21.06 -1.49
N PRO A 56 0.50 -19.78 -1.19
CA PRO A 56 -0.05 -19.38 0.10
C PRO A 56 -1.54 -19.76 0.24
N GLU A 57 -1.97 -19.93 1.49
CA GLU A 57 -3.39 -20.13 1.82
C GLU A 57 -4.13 -18.79 1.77
N VAL A 58 -5.27 -18.74 1.10
CA VAL A 58 -6.15 -17.56 1.07
C VAL A 58 -7.24 -17.69 2.13
N ARG A 59 -7.47 -16.63 2.89
CA ARG A 59 -8.53 -16.52 3.90
C ARG A 59 -9.32 -15.23 3.72
N PHE A 60 -10.62 -15.28 3.98
CA PHE A 60 -11.43 -14.09 4.21
C PHE A 60 -11.53 -13.85 5.70
N ILE A 61 -11.08 -12.67 6.15
CA ILE A 61 -11.13 -12.26 7.55
C ILE A 61 -11.65 -10.83 7.66
N ASP A 62 -12.08 -10.46 8.86
CA ASP A 62 -12.45 -9.08 9.16
C ASP A 62 -11.16 -8.28 9.36
N LEU A 63 -10.89 -7.34 8.45
CA LEU A 63 -9.74 -6.44 8.47
C LEU A 63 -10.18 -5.01 8.80
N PRO A 64 -9.27 -4.15 9.30
CA PRO A 64 -9.49 -2.72 9.37
C PRO A 64 -10.01 -2.14 8.04
N VAL A 65 -10.83 -1.09 8.13
CA VAL A 65 -11.50 -0.48 6.97
C VAL A 65 -10.54 0.00 5.88
N ASN A 66 -9.34 0.41 6.28
CA ASN A 66 -8.28 0.92 5.41
C ASN A 66 -7.38 -0.19 4.82
N GLU A 67 -7.70 -1.45 5.08
CA GLU A 67 -6.87 -2.59 4.69
C GLU A 67 -7.70 -3.58 3.85
N SER A 68 -7.31 -3.72 2.58
CA SER A 68 -7.97 -4.63 1.64
C SER A 68 -7.44 -6.06 1.76
N GLY A 69 -6.18 -6.21 2.14
CA GLY A 69 -5.52 -7.49 2.36
C GLY A 69 -4.16 -7.32 3.01
N ASN A 70 -3.62 -8.43 3.51
CA ASN A 70 -2.24 -8.56 3.96
C ASN A 70 -1.76 -9.99 3.75
N SER A 71 -0.44 -10.17 3.86
CA SER A 71 0.17 -11.49 3.79
C SER A 71 1.26 -11.67 4.83
N ILE A 72 1.27 -12.85 5.46
CA ILE A 72 2.29 -13.23 6.44
C ILE A 72 2.40 -14.75 6.50
N ASP A 73 3.63 -15.25 6.59
CA ASP A 73 3.95 -16.67 6.81
C ASP A 73 3.29 -17.68 5.84
N GLY A 74 3.01 -17.26 4.60
CA GLY A 74 2.35 -18.07 3.58
C GLY A 74 0.82 -18.09 3.69
N VAL A 75 0.24 -17.09 4.34
CA VAL A 75 -1.20 -16.84 4.38
C VAL A 75 -1.48 -15.48 3.78
N ILE A 76 -2.44 -15.41 2.87
CA ILE A 76 -3.04 -14.20 2.33
C ILE A 76 -4.39 -14.00 3.02
N ASN A 77 -4.53 -12.90 3.74
CA ASN A 77 -5.80 -12.46 4.28
C ASN A 77 -6.40 -11.40 3.37
N ILE A 78 -7.68 -11.54 3.04
CA ILE A 78 -8.42 -10.55 2.26
C ILE A 78 -9.61 -10.08 3.08
N ASN A 79 -9.87 -8.78 3.04
CA ASN A 79 -10.99 -8.16 3.73
C ASN A 79 -12.31 -8.77 3.26
N ARG A 80 -13.00 -9.43 4.20
CA ARG A 80 -14.26 -10.15 3.93
C ARG A 80 -15.36 -9.23 3.44
N ASP A 81 -15.47 -8.03 4.00
CA ASP A 81 -16.51 -7.06 3.63
C ASP A 81 -16.37 -6.64 2.16
N MET A 82 -15.14 -6.41 1.71
CA MET A 82 -14.84 -6.16 0.30
C MET A 82 -15.11 -7.41 -0.55
N ALA A 83 -14.50 -8.55 -0.21
CA ALA A 83 -14.47 -9.72 -1.10
C ALA A 83 -15.84 -10.41 -1.26
N VAL A 84 -16.62 -10.44 -0.17
CA VAL A 84 -17.89 -11.17 -0.11
C VAL A 84 -19.06 -10.25 -0.36
N TYR A 85 -19.09 -9.09 0.29
CA TYR A 85 -20.25 -8.19 0.31
C TYR A 85 -20.10 -7.00 -0.63
N GLY A 86 -18.90 -6.69 -1.09
CA GLY A 86 -18.63 -5.55 -1.96
C GLY A 86 -18.87 -4.22 -1.25
N VAL A 87 -18.55 -4.16 0.04
CA VAL A 87 -18.73 -2.95 0.85
C VAL A 87 -17.45 -2.57 1.60
N GLN A 88 -17.34 -1.29 1.90
CA GLN A 88 -16.38 -0.73 2.85
C GLN A 88 -17.15 0.01 3.93
N ASN A 89 -16.87 -0.31 5.20
CA ASN A 89 -17.59 0.21 6.36
C ASN A 89 -16.66 1.08 7.19
N TYR A 90 -16.91 2.40 7.28
CA TYR A 90 -16.11 3.31 8.08
C TYR A 90 -16.92 3.93 9.20
N GLU A 91 -16.34 4.01 10.40
CA GLU A 91 -16.92 4.73 11.52
C GLU A 91 -16.46 6.19 11.48
N TYR A 92 -17.42 7.11 11.36
CA TYR A 92 -17.18 8.55 11.41
C TYR A 92 -18.07 9.18 12.47
N LYS A 93 -17.45 9.78 13.50
CA LYS A 93 -18.16 10.44 14.62
C LYS A 93 -19.26 9.54 15.24
N GLY A 94 -18.97 8.26 15.44
CA GLY A 94 -19.91 7.28 15.99
C GLY A 94 -21.00 6.80 15.03
N HIS A 95 -20.91 7.12 13.74
CA HIS A 95 -21.83 6.65 12.71
C HIS A 95 -21.08 5.71 11.75
N VAL A 96 -21.66 4.55 11.45
CA VAL A 96 -21.14 3.67 10.41
C VAL A 96 -21.65 4.16 9.06
N ILE A 97 -20.72 4.51 8.18
CA ILE A 97 -20.99 4.82 6.78
C ILE A 97 -20.69 3.57 5.96
N HIS A 98 -21.66 3.17 5.15
CA HIS A 98 -21.57 2.03 4.25
C HIS A 98 -21.29 2.54 2.83
N HIS A 99 -20.23 2.04 2.21
CA HIS A 99 -19.87 2.37 0.85
C HIS A 99 -19.83 1.13 -0.02
N ASN A 100 -20.56 1.16 -1.12
CA ASN A 100 -20.53 0.07 -2.09
C ASN A 100 -19.29 0.20 -2.96
N ILE A 101 -18.60 -0.92 -3.16
CA ILE A 101 -17.44 -1.03 -4.05
C ILE A 101 -17.94 -1.66 -5.35
N ASP A 102 -18.15 -0.83 -6.37
CA ASP A 102 -18.74 -1.25 -7.64
C ASP A 102 -17.94 -2.32 -8.39
N ASP A 103 -16.63 -2.38 -8.16
CA ASP A 103 -15.67 -3.27 -8.79
C ASP A 103 -15.05 -4.28 -7.83
N TYR A 104 -15.74 -4.60 -6.73
CA TYR A 104 -15.20 -5.46 -5.66
C TYR A 104 -14.69 -6.83 -6.13
N ASN A 105 -15.30 -7.40 -7.17
CA ASN A 105 -14.83 -8.64 -7.82
C ASN A 105 -13.40 -8.48 -8.38
N ILE A 106 -13.08 -7.31 -8.93
CA ILE A 106 -11.78 -7.01 -9.51
C ILE A 106 -10.80 -6.50 -8.45
N GLN A 107 -11.26 -5.71 -7.48
CA GLN A 107 -10.44 -5.32 -6.34
C GLN A 107 -9.97 -6.56 -5.56
N THR A 108 -10.85 -7.54 -5.33
CA THR A 108 -10.47 -8.82 -4.70
C THR A 108 -9.42 -9.59 -5.49
N LEU A 109 -9.56 -9.65 -6.82
CA LEU A 109 -8.57 -10.28 -7.70
C LEU A 109 -7.21 -9.57 -7.59
N ASN A 110 -7.22 -8.24 -7.72
CA ASN A 110 -6.01 -7.43 -7.66
C ASN A 110 -5.31 -7.56 -6.29
N THR A 111 -6.06 -7.48 -5.19
CA THR A 111 -5.53 -7.70 -3.84
C THR A 111 -4.91 -9.08 -3.70
N ALA A 112 -5.58 -10.14 -4.14
CA ALA A 112 -5.03 -11.50 -4.02
C ALA A 112 -3.70 -11.66 -4.78
N ILE A 113 -3.57 -11.06 -5.97
CA ILE A 113 -2.32 -11.09 -6.74
C ILE A 113 -1.24 -10.24 -6.06
N HIS A 114 -1.60 -9.07 -5.54
CA HIS A 114 -0.69 -8.19 -4.80
C HIS A 114 -0.08 -8.90 -3.59
N GLU A 115 -0.92 -9.51 -2.75
CA GLU A 115 -0.47 -10.26 -1.58
C GLU A 115 0.31 -11.53 -1.96
N ASN A 116 -0.01 -12.16 -3.10
CA ASN A 116 0.80 -13.28 -3.59
C ASN A 116 2.20 -12.83 -4.04
N ILE A 117 2.33 -11.63 -4.60
CA ILE A 117 3.65 -11.07 -4.92
C ILE A 117 4.49 -10.88 -3.65
N HIS A 118 3.89 -10.42 -2.55
CA HIS A 118 4.58 -10.36 -1.25
C HIS A 118 5.01 -11.75 -0.76
N CYS A 119 4.16 -12.76 -0.92
CA CYS A 119 4.51 -14.15 -0.60
C CYS A 119 5.72 -14.65 -1.42
N PHE A 120 5.76 -14.37 -2.72
CA PHE A 120 6.90 -14.67 -3.58
C PHE A 120 8.17 -13.91 -3.16
N GLN A 121 8.04 -12.62 -2.85
CA GLN A 121 9.14 -11.78 -2.39
C GLN A 121 9.73 -12.31 -1.08
N ALA A 122 8.90 -12.73 -0.13
CA ALA A 122 9.34 -13.33 1.12
C ALA A 122 10.21 -14.58 0.89
N GLN A 123 9.82 -15.46 -0.04
CA GLN A 123 10.60 -16.64 -0.42
C GLN A 123 11.94 -16.30 -1.10
N ILE A 124 12.06 -15.16 -1.78
CA ILE A 124 13.34 -14.67 -2.30
C ILE A 124 14.21 -14.13 -1.17
N ILE A 125 13.62 -13.34 -0.27
CA ILE A 125 14.33 -12.70 0.85
C ILE A 125 14.93 -13.75 1.78
N ASP A 126 14.15 -14.76 2.17
CA ASP A 126 14.58 -15.83 3.08
C ASP A 126 15.48 -16.89 2.40
N GLY A 127 15.57 -16.86 1.07
CA GLY A 127 16.40 -17.75 0.27
C GLY A 127 15.79 -19.11 0.00
N THR A 128 14.50 -19.30 0.24
CA THR A 128 13.72 -20.46 -0.19
C THR A 128 13.74 -20.58 -1.72
N ILE A 129 13.63 -19.46 -2.42
CA ILE A 129 13.80 -19.34 -3.87
C ILE A 129 15.11 -18.65 -4.20
N ASP A 130 15.81 -19.22 -5.19
CA ASP A 130 16.93 -18.57 -5.83
C ASP A 130 16.50 -17.93 -7.15
N THR A 131 17.11 -16.79 -7.48
CA THR A 131 16.82 -16.04 -8.70
C THR A 131 18.11 -15.53 -9.31
N ASP A 132 18.21 -15.60 -10.64
CA ASP A 132 19.34 -15.04 -11.39
C ASP A 132 19.30 -13.49 -11.42
N ASP A 133 18.17 -12.88 -11.08
CA ASP A 133 18.06 -11.41 -10.96
C ASP A 133 18.60 -10.93 -9.61
N MET A 134 19.93 -10.80 -9.57
CA MET A 134 20.66 -10.31 -8.41
C MET A 134 20.28 -8.89 -7.99
N LYS A 135 19.79 -8.06 -8.93
CA LYS A 135 19.40 -6.68 -8.63
C LYS A 135 18.05 -6.67 -7.89
N MET A 136 17.07 -7.38 -8.41
CA MET A 136 15.78 -7.55 -7.74
C MET A 136 15.97 -8.17 -6.35
N ARG A 137 16.77 -9.24 -6.25
CA ARG A 137 17.09 -9.87 -4.97
C ARG A 137 17.68 -8.88 -3.96
N SER A 138 18.64 -8.06 -4.37
CA SER A 138 19.26 -7.09 -3.45
C SER A 138 18.30 -5.96 -3.04
N GLU A 139 17.41 -5.54 -3.94
CA GLU A 139 16.35 -4.57 -3.62
C GLU A 139 15.38 -5.12 -2.57
N TYR A 140 14.89 -6.35 -2.72
CA TYR A 140 13.99 -6.98 -1.75
C TYR A 140 14.66 -7.23 -0.40
N GLN A 141 15.89 -7.75 -0.38
CA GLN A 141 16.61 -7.98 0.88
C GLN A 141 16.87 -6.69 1.66
N ALA A 142 17.06 -5.57 0.96
CA ALA A 142 17.27 -4.27 1.58
C ALA A 142 15.99 -3.59 2.05
N ASN A 143 14.81 -4.16 1.75
CA ASN A 143 13.49 -3.62 2.07
C ASN A 143 12.67 -4.62 2.91
N ASP A 144 13.35 -5.23 3.87
CA ASP A 144 12.75 -6.07 4.92
C ASP A 144 12.59 -5.26 6.23
N PHE A 145 11.92 -5.82 7.24
CA PHE A 145 11.73 -5.23 8.58
C PHE A 145 13.02 -5.13 9.43
N THR A 146 14.18 -5.20 8.78
CA THR A 146 15.47 -4.94 9.42
C THR A 146 15.51 -3.48 9.89
N CYS A 147 16.14 -3.24 11.04
CA CYS A 147 16.42 -1.90 11.54
C CYS A 147 17.94 -1.70 11.71
N SER A 148 18.45 -0.54 11.36
CA SER A 148 19.87 -0.21 11.55
C SER A 148 20.10 1.26 11.94
N PRO A 149 21.31 1.61 12.45
CA PRO A 149 21.63 2.98 12.78
C PRO A 149 21.66 3.89 11.54
N VAL A 150 20.76 4.86 11.49
CA VAL A 150 20.65 5.88 10.45
C VAL A 150 21.24 7.20 10.98
N THR A 151 22.16 7.81 10.22
CA THR A 151 22.70 9.13 10.54
C THR A 151 22.06 10.19 9.67
N LEU A 152 21.41 11.17 10.31
CA LEU A 152 20.73 12.28 9.67
C LEU A 152 21.05 13.57 10.45
N TYR A 153 21.49 14.62 9.75
CA TYR A 153 21.89 15.91 10.33
C TYR A 153 22.90 15.81 11.49
N GLY A 154 23.83 14.84 11.42
CA GLY A 154 24.84 14.61 12.45
C GLY A 154 24.35 13.88 13.70
N SER A 155 23.08 13.49 13.76
CA SER A 155 22.51 12.62 14.80
C SER A 155 22.34 11.20 14.27
N THR A 156 22.66 10.20 15.09
CA THR A 156 22.46 8.79 14.77
C THR A 156 21.33 8.22 15.61
N GLN A 157 20.32 7.66 14.95
CA GLN A 157 19.15 7.01 15.56
C GLN A 157 18.89 5.67 14.89
N LEU A 158 18.06 4.80 15.47
CA LEU A 158 17.58 3.62 14.77
C LEU A 158 16.54 4.01 13.71
N GLY A 159 16.60 3.36 12.57
CA GLY A 159 15.61 3.45 11.51
C GLY A 159 15.33 2.09 10.91
N CYS A 160 14.11 1.89 10.38
CA CYS A 160 13.65 0.66 9.74
C CYS A 160 13.82 0.77 8.22
N GLN A 161 14.23 -0.33 7.59
CA GLN A 161 14.36 -0.47 6.14
C GLN A 161 13.01 -0.69 5.44
N TYR A 162 12.02 -1.22 6.15
CA TYR A 162 10.62 -1.18 5.72
C TYR A 162 10.02 0.16 6.12
N LEU A 163 9.55 0.91 5.12
CA LEU A 163 8.99 2.24 5.31
C LEU A 163 7.48 2.10 5.50
N VAL A 164 6.92 2.67 6.57
CA VAL A 164 5.49 2.57 6.88
C VAL A 164 4.66 3.71 6.29
N GLY A 165 5.31 4.80 5.88
CA GLY A 165 4.68 5.86 5.10
C GLY A 165 4.03 6.98 5.91
N GLU A 166 4.45 7.15 7.15
CA GLU A 166 3.79 8.03 8.14
C GLU A 166 4.36 9.46 8.18
N SER A 167 5.53 9.72 7.56
CA SER A 167 6.03 11.09 7.45
C SER A 167 5.35 11.88 6.33
N PRO A 168 5.52 13.22 6.28
CA PRO A 168 5.12 13.99 5.10
C PRO A 168 5.80 13.45 3.84
N MET A 169 5.01 13.06 2.84
CA MET A 169 5.44 12.33 1.63
C MET A 169 5.84 10.86 1.83
N GLY A 170 5.75 10.35 3.07
CA GLY A 170 5.99 8.95 3.43
C GLY A 170 5.14 7.97 2.63
N TYR A 171 3.86 8.27 2.40
CA TYR A 171 2.97 7.47 1.55
C TYR A 171 3.61 7.08 0.19
N TYR A 172 4.28 8.02 -0.50
CA TYR A 172 4.93 7.72 -1.77
C TYR A 172 6.20 6.88 -1.59
N MET A 173 6.89 7.00 -0.47
CA MET A 173 8.04 6.15 -0.17
C MET A 173 7.60 4.73 0.20
N TYR A 174 6.53 4.57 0.97
CA TYR A 174 5.86 3.28 1.18
C TYR A 174 5.44 2.70 -0.17
N TYR A 175 4.68 3.43 -0.98
CA TYR A 175 4.14 2.91 -2.23
C TYR A 175 5.21 2.49 -3.25
N PHE A 176 6.36 3.19 -3.26
CA PHE A 176 7.45 2.94 -4.21
C PHE A 176 8.67 2.23 -3.62
N GLN A 177 8.63 1.78 -2.36
CA GLN A 177 9.67 0.90 -1.84
C GLN A 177 9.67 -0.42 -2.61
N PRO A 178 10.83 -1.09 -2.77
CA PRO A 178 10.97 -2.21 -3.69
C PRO A 178 9.86 -3.27 -3.65
N THR A 179 9.47 -3.74 -2.47
CA THR A 179 8.48 -4.83 -2.33
C THR A 179 7.08 -4.37 -2.76
N GLU A 180 6.59 -3.27 -2.19
CA GLU A 180 5.30 -2.65 -2.53
C GLU A 180 5.24 -2.22 -4.00
N ARG A 181 6.29 -1.59 -4.52
CA ARG A 181 6.38 -1.11 -5.91
C ARG A 181 6.09 -2.24 -6.89
N ASP A 182 6.76 -3.36 -6.71
CA ASP A 182 6.64 -4.50 -7.63
C ASP A 182 5.33 -5.26 -7.40
N ALA A 183 4.79 -5.27 -6.17
CA ALA A 183 3.48 -5.81 -5.85
C ALA A 183 2.34 -5.01 -6.51
N TYR A 184 2.30 -3.68 -6.34
CA TYR A 184 1.33 -2.81 -7.00
C TYR A 184 1.41 -2.90 -8.53
N LEU A 185 2.62 -2.78 -9.10
CA LEU A 185 2.80 -2.84 -10.55
C LEU A 185 2.40 -4.20 -11.12
N GLY A 186 2.86 -5.29 -10.48
CA GLY A 186 2.60 -6.64 -10.96
C GLY A 186 1.13 -7.04 -10.85
N ALA A 187 0.46 -6.67 -9.76
CA ALA A 187 -0.96 -6.94 -9.57
C ALA A 187 -1.83 -6.17 -10.57
N GLU A 188 -1.56 -4.88 -10.77
CA GLU A 188 -2.29 -4.06 -11.74
C GLU A 188 -2.12 -4.61 -13.17
N GLN A 189 -0.88 -4.95 -13.56
CA GLN A 189 -0.60 -5.51 -14.89
C GLN A 189 -1.32 -6.83 -15.14
N LYS A 190 -1.25 -7.77 -14.19
CA LYS A 190 -1.90 -9.08 -14.32
C LYS A 190 -3.41 -8.95 -14.33
N THR A 191 -3.97 -8.09 -13.48
CA THR A 191 -5.40 -7.81 -13.43
C THR A 191 -5.88 -7.22 -14.75
N VAL A 192 -5.19 -6.21 -15.29
CA VAL A 192 -5.50 -5.60 -16.59
C VAL A 192 -5.39 -6.62 -17.72
N GLU A 193 -4.39 -7.51 -17.71
CA GLU A 193 -4.28 -8.60 -18.68
C GLU A 193 -5.52 -9.51 -18.67
N ILE A 194 -5.93 -9.96 -17.48
CA ILE A 194 -7.13 -10.80 -17.30
C ILE A 194 -8.38 -10.06 -17.80
N LEU A 195 -8.55 -8.79 -17.42
CA LEU A 195 -9.69 -7.97 -17.85
C LEU A 195 -9.73 -7.76 -19.36
N ASN A 196 -8.58 -7.58 -20.01
CA ASN A 196 -8.51 -7.45 -21.46
C ASN A 196 -9.00 -8.73 -22.15
N GLN A 197 -8.56 -9.90 -21.68
CA GLN A 197 -9.03 -11.20 -22.20
C GLN A 197 -10.53 -11.38 -22.01
N LEU A 198 -11.06 -11.03 -20.83
CA LEU A 198 -12.49 -11.10 -20.55
C LEU A 198 -13.30 -10.12 -21.40
N THR A 199 -12.81 -8.90 -21.58
CA THR A 199 -13.46 -7.85 -22.37
C THR A 199 -13.52 -8.23 -23.84
N GLU A 200 -12.44 -8.80 -24.40
CA GLU A 200 -12.41 -9.26 -25.79
C GLU A 200 -13.46 -10.34 -26.05
N LYS A 201 -13.67 -11.24 -25.08
CA LYS A 201 -14.56 -12.39 -25.24
C LYS A 201 -16.02 -12.11 -24.89
N TYR A 202 -16.28 -11.35 -23.82
CA TYR A 202 -17.60 -11.18 -23.23
C TYR A 202 -18.13 -9.74 -23.32
N GLY A 203 -17.31 -8.79 -23.75
CA GLY A 203 -17.62 -7.36 -23.70
C GLY A 203 -17.29 -6.73 -22.36
N LYS A 204 -17.46 -5.41 -22.27
CA LYS A 204 -17.26 -4.65 -21.02
C LYS A 204 -18.42 -4.88 -20.04
N GLU A 205 -18.09 -5.00 -18.77
CA GLU A 205 -19.04 -4.98 -17.64
C GLU A 205 -18.80 -3.74 -16.79
N PHE A 206 -19.78 -3.36 -15.97
CA PHE A 206 -19.72 -2.12 -15.18
C PHE A 206 -18.53 -2.14 -14.20
N SER A 207 -18.36 -3.22 -13.43
CA SER A 207 -17.18 -3.41 -12.57
C SER A 207 -15.84 -3.24 -13.30
N PHE A 208 -15.72 -3.68 -14.56
CA PHE A 208 -14.47 -3.56 -15.31
C PHE A 208 -14.18 -2.09 -15.67
N GLU A 209 -15.23 -1.34 -16.02
CA GLU A 209 -15.12 0.10 -16.29
C GLU A 209 -14.77 0.88 -15.03
N GLN A 210 -15.34 0.51 -13.88
CA GLN A 210 -15.05 1.16 -12.60
C GLN A 210 -13.60 0.91 -12.17
N TYR A 211 -13.10 -0.33 -12.27
CA TYR A 211 -11.68 -0.62 -12.01
C TYR A 211 -10.76 0.12 -12.98
N THR A 212 -11.11 0.16 -14.28
CA THR A 212 -10.31 0.90 -15.28
C THR A 212 -10.19 2.38 -14.91
N LYS A 213 -11.29 3.02 -14.49
CA LYS A 213 -11.27 4.42 -14.02
C LYS A 213 -10.42 4.60 -12.76
N SER A 214 -10.47 3.65 -11.83
CA SER A 214 -9.62 3.67 -10.63
C SER A 214 -8.13 3.63 -11.01
N VAL A 215 -7.73 2.75 -11.93
CA VAL A 215 -6.35 2.69 -12.44
C VAL A 215 -5.96 3.98 -13.17
N GLU A 216 -6.83 4.52 -14.02
CA GLU A 216 -6.59 5.75 -14.78
C GLU A 216 -6.45 7.01 -13.89
N THR A 217 -6.99 6.97 -12.67
CA THR A 217 -6.98 8.12 -11.74
C THR A 217 -6.03 7.96 -10.57
N THR A 218 -5.79 6.74 -10.11
CA THR A 218 -5.06 6.45 -8.87
C THR A 218 -4.08 5.29 -8.98
N GLY A 219 -3.98 4.65 -10.15
CA GLY A 219 -3.10 3.50 -10.39
C GLY A 219 -1.61 3.85 -10.40
N PHE A 220 -0.78 2.82 -10.54
CA PHE A 220 0.67 2.90 -10.35
C PHE A 220 1.34 4.00 -11.17
N GLN A 221 1.00 4.11 -12.46
CA GLN A 221 1.61 5.10 -13.36
C GLN A 221 1.25 6.54 -12.97
N ILE A 222 0.03 6.76 -12.46
CA ILE A 222 -0.41 8.08 -12.01
C ILE A 222 0.35 8.47 -10.74
N ARG A 223 0.40 7.55 -9.77
CA ARG A 223 1.18 7.75 -8.53
C ARG A 223 2.66 8.01 -8.81
N GLU A 224 3.22 7.37 -9.82
CA GLU A 224 4.62 7.56 -10.19
C GLU A 224 4.85 8.98 -10.72
N GLN A 225 3.96 9.47 -11.58
CA GLN A 225 4.06 10.84 -12.09
C GLN A 225 3.88 11.89 -10.99
N GLU A 226 3.00 11.64 -10.03
CA GLU A 226 2.82 12.48 -8.84
C GLU A 226 4.10 12.51 -8.00
N ALA A 227 4.67 11.34 -7.68
CA ALA A 227 5.90 11.24 -6.92
C ALA A 227 7.06 11.96 -7.62
N ILE A 228 7.29 11.73 -8.92
CA ILE A 228 8.37 12.38 -9.66
C ILE A 228 8.28 13.92 -9.56
N LYS A 229 7.06 14.47 -9.66
CA LYS A 229 6.83 15.92 -9.52
C LYS A 229 7.05 16.39 -8.09
N LEU A 230 6.51 15.67 -7.11
CA LEU A 230 6.55 16.04 -5.70
C LEU A 230 7.97 16.03 -5.14
N PHE A 231 8.73 14.98 -5.44
CA PHE A 231 10.13 14.85 -5.06
C PHE A 231 11.07 15.69 -5.94
N ASN A 232 10.57 16.19 -7.08
CA ASN A 232 11.37 16.82 -8.14
C ASN A 232 12.57 15.95 -8.54
N ASN A 233 12.34 14.63 -8.64
CA ASN A 233 13.35 13.64 -8.95
C ASN A 233 12.81 12.61 -9.96
N PRO A 234 13.26 12.65 -11.24
CA PRO A 234 12.83 11.69 -12.24
C PRO A 234 13.31 10.25 -11.98
N ASN A 235 14.31 10.07 -11.11
CA ASN A 235 14.85 8.76 -10.73
C ASN A 235 14.41 8.35 -9.31
N PHE A 236 13.36 8.97 -8.75
CA PHE A 236 12.93 8.78 -7.37
C PHE A 236 12.88 7.31 -6.91
N LYS A 237 12.23 6.41 -7.68
CA LYS A 237 12.13 4.99 -7.32
C LYS A 237 13.50 4.30 -7.22
N MET A 238 14.42 4.65 -8.11
CA MET A 238 15.77 4.10 -8.15
C MET A 238 16.61 4.62 -6.98
N ASP A 239 16.52 5.92 -6.69
CA ASP A 239 17.23 6.53 -5.56
C ASP A 239 16.69 6.00 -4.23
N LEU A 240 15.36 5.90 -4.06
CA LEU A 240 14.73 5.27 -2.90
C LEU A 240 15.28 3.86 -2.65
N SER A 241 15.21 3.00 -3.67
CA SER A 241 15.72 1.63 -3.60
C SER A 241 17.23 1.58 -3.30
N GLN A 242 18.00 2.54 -3.82
CA GLN A 242 19.44 2.60 -3.62
C GLN A 242 19.81 3.14 -2.23
N VAL A 243 19.03 4.04 -1.63
CA VAL A 243 19.21 4.50 -0.25
C VAL A 243 19.01 3.35 0.73
N LEU A 244 17.93 2.57 0.56
CA LEU A 244 17.67 1.38 1.38
C LEU A 244 18.82 0.36 1.26
N GLN A 245 19.29 0.08 0.04
CA GLN A 245 20.44 -0.80 -0.19
C GLN A 245 21.74 -0.27 0.42
N ASN A 246 22.01 1.04 0.31
CA ASN A 246 23.18 1.65 0.95
C ASN A 246 23.15 1.43 2.46
N GLN A 247 21.99 1.63 3.07
CA GLN A 247 21.80 1.48 4.51
C GLN A 247 21.86 0.01 4.97
N TYR A 248 21.36 -0.93 4.17
CA TYR A 248 21.37 -2.36 4.48
C TYR A 248 22.75 -3.01 4.25
N PHE A 249 23.38 -2.76 3.10
CA PHE A 249 24.66 -3.38 2.72
C PHE A 249 25.90 -2.57 3.15
N GLY A 250 25.72 -1.37 3.71
CA GLY A 250 26.81 -0.47 4.07
C GLY A 250 27.58 0.05 2.85
N THR A 251 26.88 0.27 1.73
CA THR A 251 27.47 0.85 0.51
C THR A 251 27.26 2.35 0.45
N ASP A 252 28.07 3.03 -0.36
CA ASP A 252 28.02 4.49 -0.55
C ASP A 252 27.84 4.84 -2.04
N LYS A 253 26.84 4.20 -2.67
CA LYS A 253 26.51 4.49 -4.07
C LYS A 253 25.78 5.83 -4.13
N SER A 254 26.16 6.67 -5.09
CA SER A 254 25.56 7.99 -5.28
C SER A 254 24.05 7.90 -5.53
N VAL A 255 23.31 8.79 -4.87
CA VAL A 255 21.86 8.99 -5.00
C VAL A 255 21.56 10.48 -4.95
N ASP A 256 20.35 10.89 -5.32
CA ASP A 256 19.89 12.26 -5.09
C ASP A 256 19.92 12.61 -3.57
N PRO A 257 20.66 13.66 -3.14
CA PRO A 257 20.83 13.97 -1.72
C PRO A 257 19.54 14.32 -0.98
N ARG A 258 18.57 14.93 -1.68
CA ARG A 258 17.27 15.26 -1.10
C ARG A 258 16.47 13.99 -0.84
N THR A 259 16.42 13.10 -1.81
CA THR A 259 15.79 11.78 -1.70
C THR A 259 16.43 10.99 -0.56
N GLU A 260 17.77 10.94 -0.47
CA GLU A 260 18.46 10.27 0.62
C GLU A 260 18.07 10.80 2.00
N THR A 261 18.04 12.13 2.15
CA THR A 261 17.65 12.79 3.39
C THR A 261 16.23 12.42 3.80
N MET A 262 15.29 12.45 2.85
CA MET A 262 13.88 12.17 3.10
C MET A 262 13.64 10.69 3.42
N VAL A 263 14.27 9.78 2.68
CA VAL A 263 14.17 8.34 2.96
C VAL A 263 14.75 8.01 4.33
N LYS A 264 15.93 8.52 4.66
CA LYS A 264 16.52 8.34 6.01
C LYS A 264 15.64 8.91 7.12
N ALA A 265 14.93 10.00 6.88
CA ALA A 265 13.95 10.53 7.82
C ALA A 265 12.75 9.58 7.98
N GLU A 266 12.20 9.06 6.88
CA GLU A 266 11.11 8.08 6.91
C GLU A 266 11.52 6.78 7.60
N MET A 267 12.76 6.30 7.42
CA MET A 267 13.28 5.13 8.14
C MET A 267 13.19 5.32 9.66
N ILE A 268 13.55 6.50 10.17
CA ILE A 268 13.48 6.82 11.61
C ILE A 268 12.02 6.90 12.07
N VAL A 269 11.14 7.54 11.30
CA VAL A 269 9.69 7.59 11.58
C VAL A 269 9.09 6.18 11.62
N SER A 270 9.45 5.34 10.65
CA SER A 270 8.99 3.96 10.55
C SER A 270 9.40 3.12 11.76
N TYR A 271 10.65 3.26 12.22
CA TYR A 271 11.10 2.61 13.44
C TYR A 271 10.27 3.05 14.66
N ASN A 272 10.00 4.35 14.81
CA ASN A 272 9.25 4.86 15.95
C ASN A 272 7.79 4.38 15.96
N ASN A 273 7.15 4.25 14.78
CA ASN A 273 5.79 3.71 14.67
C ASN A 273 5.77 2.22 15.01
N LEU A 274 6.65 1.43 14.41
CA LEU A 274 6.71 -0.02 14.67
C LEU A 274 7.04 -0.33 16.14
N GLU A 275 7.94 0.41 16.78
CA GLU A 275 8.21 0.26 18.23
C GLU A 275 6.98 0.58 19.09
N GLN A 276 6.16 1.58 18.71
CA GLN A 276 4.92 1.87 19.42
C GLN A 276 3.92 0.73 19.30
N ASP A 277 3.78 0.14 18.10
CA ASP A 277 2.93 -1.04 17.89
C ASP A 277 3.41 -2.24 18.71
N PHE A 278 4.73 -2.51 18.74
CA PHE A 278 5.30 -3.55 19.59
C PHE A 278 5.16 -3.25 21.09
N SER A 279 5.16 -1.98 21.50
CA SER A 279 4.99 -1.57 22.89
C SER A 279 3.53 -1.60 23.35
N MET A 280 2.56 -1.34 22.47
CA MET A 280 1.13 -1.52 22.75
C MET A 280 0.78 -3.02 22.79
N ASN A 281 1.42 -3.83 21.95
CA ASN A 281 1.30 -5.29 21.96
C ASN A 281 2.04 -5.99 23.12
N LYS A 282 2.83 -5.26 23.92
CA LYS A 282 3.45 -5.81 25.16
C LYS A 282 2.46 -6.01 26.31
N GLU A 283 1.30 -5.34 26.30
CA GLU A 283 0.21 -5.66 27.23
C GLU A 283 -0.59 -6.91 26.80
N GLU A 284 -0.37 -7.44 25.58
CA GLU A 284 -1.02 -8.65 25.06
C GLU A 284 -0.07 -9.82 24.72
N HIS A 285 1.15 -9.80 25.25
CA HIS A 285 2.03 -10.97 25.23
C HIS A 285 2.15 -11.68 26.59
N ILE A 286 0.98 -11.94 27.18
CA ILE A 286 0.71 -13.20 27.87
C ILE A 286 -0.53 -13.79 27.21
N MET A 287 -0.35 -14.61 26.18
CA MET A 287 -1.40 -15.49 25.67
C MET A 287 -1.74 -16.54 26.75
N SER A 288 -2.48 -16.12 27.78
CA SER A 288 -3.31 -17.01 28.61
C SER A 288 -4.75 -16.56 28.45
N PHE A 289 -5.43 -17.24 27.54
CA PHE A 289 -6.85 -17.08 27.28
C PHE A 289 -7.64 -17.67 28.47
N ASP A 290 -8.21 -16.81 29.32
CA ASP A 290 -9.20 -17.21 30.33
C ASP A 290 -10.31 -16.16 30.42
N PRO A 291 -11.28 -16.16 29.47
CA PRO A 291 -12.33 -15.17 29.43
C PRO A 291 -13.35 -15.41 30.56
N THR A 292 -13.58 -14.37 31.37
CA THR A 292 -14.71 -14.33 32.30
C THR A 292 -16.03 -14.33 31.52
N PRO A 293 -16.95 -15.28 31.72
CA PRO A 293 -18.20 -15.34 30.97
C PRO A 293 -19.14 -14.19 31.35
N VAL A 294 -19.67 -13.49 30.34
CA VAL A 294 -20.70 -12.44 30.48
C VAL A 294 -22.08 -13.05 30.25
N SER A 295 -23.09 -12.63 31.00
CA SER A 295 -24.43 -13.21 30.92
C SER A 295 -25.23 -12.66 29.71
N LEU A 296 -26.17 -13.46 29.20
CA LEU A 296 -27.05 -13.07 28.09
C LEU A 296 -27.87 -11.79 28.40
N GLU A 297 -28.04 -11.47 29.68
CA GLU A 297 -28.77 -10.30 30.15
C GLU A 297 -27.94 -9.01 30.00
N GLU A 298 -26.64 -9.07 30.27
CA GLU A 298 -25.70 -7.95 30.07
C GLU A 298 -25.55 -7.61 28.58
N TYR A 299 -25.55 -8.63 27.72
CA TYR A 299 -25.51 -8.46 26.27
C TYR A 299 -26.78 -7.81 25.70
N ASN A 300 -27.96 -8.14 26.25
CA ASN A 300 -29.23 -7.58 25.76
C ASN A 300 -29.50 -6.15 26.27
N GLN A 301 -28.80 -5.71 27.32
CA GLN A 301 -28.92 -4.36 27.88
C GLN A 301 -28.18 -3.31 27.02
N SER A 302 -27.05 -3.68 26.40
CA SER A 302 -26.25 -2.77 25.56
C SER A 302 -26.89 -2.45 24.21
N LEU A 303 -27.87 -3.25 23.78
CA LEU A 303 -28.56 -3.12 22.48
C LEU A 303 -29.82 -2.24 22.53
N ARG A 304 -30.16 -1.62 23.68
CA ARG A 304 -31.51 -1.06 23.92
C ARG A 304 -31.65 0.45 24.07
N ASP A 305 -30.60 1.26 23.93
CA ASP A 305 -30.78 2.73 23.90
C ASP A 305 -30.77 3.30 22.47
N PRO A 306 -31.80 4.08 22.02
CA PRO A 306 -32.12 4.23 20.60
C PRO A 306 -31.84 5.61 19.97
N VAL A 307 -31.31 5.56 18.74
CA VAL A 307 -31.64 6.27 17.47
C VAL A 307 -32.14 7.73 17.51
N ASN A 308 -31.51 8.61 16.71
CA ASN A 308 -32.27 9.58 15.92
C ASN A 308 -31.60 10.03 14.60
N ASP A 309 -32.21 9.55 13.51
CA ASP A 309 -32.45 10.13 12.18
C ASP A 309 -31.88 11.53 11.85
N ASN A 310 -31.05 11.63 10.82
CA ASN A 310 -31.11 12.69 9.80
C ASN A 310 -30.19 12.37 8.61
N THR A 311 -30.82 12.13 7.46
CA THR A 311 -30.22 11.91 6.15
C THR A 311 -29.45 13.15 5.66
N ILE A 312 -28.15 13.02 5.39
CA ILE A 312 -27.34 13.99 4.64
C ILE A 312 -27.01 13.40 3.26
N SER A 313 -27.04 14.26 2.25
CA SER A 313 -27.03 13.95 0.81
C SER A 313 -25.69 13.40 0.30
N GLU A 314 -25.76 12.47 -0.67
CA GLU A 314 -24.65 11.73 -1.32
C GLU A 314 -23.48 12.62 -1.81
N ASP A 315 -23.74 13.89 -2.15
CA ASP A 315 -22.72 14.84 -2.62
C ASP A 315 -21.75 15.36 -1.54
N GLU A 316 -22.08 15.27 -0.25
CA GLU A 316 -21.19 15.78 0.83
C GLU A 316 -20.15 14.73 1.28
N ALA A 317 -20.41 13.43 1.04
CA ALA A 317 -19.51 12.33 1.42
C ALA A 317 -18.36 12.12 0.40
N VAL A 318 -18.59 12.43 -0.88
CA VAL A 318 -17.58 12.29 -1.95
C VAL A 318 -16.42 13.29 -1.77
N ASN A 319 -16.67 14.43 -1.13
CA ASN A 319 -15.62 15.42 -0.85
C ASN A 319 -14.65 14.99 0.27
N GLU A 320 -15.06 14.13 1.21
CA GLU A 320 -14.19 13.77 2.35
C GLU A 320 -13.15 12.67 2.02
N THR A 321 -13.44 11.77 1.08
CA THR A 321 -12.46 10.78 0.57
C THR A 321 -11.37 11.45 -0.27
N ALA A 322 -11.71 12.54 -0.97
CA ALA A 322 -10.74 13.45 -1.55
C ALA A 322 -9.95 14.21 -0.47
N GLN A 323 -10.57 14.50 0.68
CA GLN A 323 -10.00 15.29 1.77
C GLN A 323 -8.93 14.57 2.61
N MET A 324 -8.91 13.24 2.68
CA MET A 324 -7.72 12.52 3.20
C MET A 324 -6.51 12.68 2.26
N SER A 325 -6.72 12.82 0.96
CA SER A 325 -5.66 13.19 0.01
C SER A 325 -5.35 14.70 0.03
N GLU A 326 -6.32 15.57 0.31
CA GLU A 326 -6.11 17.02 0.38
C GLU A 326 -5.49 17.49 1.72
N ASN A 327 -5.76 16.81 2.83
CA ASN A 327 -5.04 17.04 4.09
C ASN A 327 -3.53 16.75 3.94
N TYR A 328 -3.18 15.85 3.03
CA TYR A 328 -1.80 15.54 2.65
C TYR A 328 -1.18 16.64 1.77
N LEU A 329 -1.97 17.31 0.91
CA LEU A 329 -1.53 18.47 0.12
C LEU A 329 -1.32 19.73 0.97
N MET A 330 -2.16 19.97 2.00
CA MET A 330 -1.94 21.07 2.96
C MET A 330 -0.67 20.90 3.81
N ALA A 331 -0.21 19.65 4.03
CA ALA A 331 1.08 19.39 4.68
C ALA A 331 2.28 19.74 3.78
N VAL A 332 2.11 19.68 2.46
CA VAL A 332 3.14 20.08 1.47
C VAL A 332 3.26 21.60 1.37
N GLU A 333 2.15 22.36 1.46
CA GLU A 333 2.19 23.83 1.53
C GLU A 333 2.92 24.32 2.80
N ASN A 334 2.68 23.69 3.94
CA ASN A 334 3.39 24.04 5.19
C ASN A 334 4.90 23.76 5.14
N PHE A 335 5.36 22.81 4.32
CA PHE A 335 6.79 22.54 4.12
C PHE A 335 7.45 23.51 3.14
N GLN A 336 6.70 24.08 2.20
CA GLN A 336 7.20 25.16 1.33
C GLN A 336 7.38 26.47 2.11
N ASP A 337 6.49 26.80 3.04
CA ASP A 337 6.61 27.99 3.90
C ASP A 337 7.77 27.89 4.92
N LEU A 338 8.11 26.67 5.37
CA LEU A 338 9.30 26.45 6.22
C LEU A 338 10.63 26.50 5.44
N SER A 339 10.59 26.44 4.10
CA SER A 339 11.78 26.56 3.24
C SER A 339 12.01 27.98 2.70
N THR A 340 11.05 28.89 2.86
CA THR A 340 11.13 30.29 2.43
C THR A 340 11.12 31.30 3.60
N GLY A 341 10.99 30.81 4.84
CA GLY A 341 10.87 31.63 6.04
C GLY A 341 12.15 31.81 6.85
N ASP A 342 13.27 32.21 6.23
CA ASP A 342 14.30 32.96 6.96
C ASP A 342 15.16 33.79 6.00
N GLU A 343 14.68 34.99 5.67
CA GLU A 343 15.55 36.14 5.40
C GLU A 343 14.67 37.40 5.40
N SER A 344 14.43 37.97 6.58
CA SER A 344 14.14 39.41 6.63
C SER A 344 14.68 40.09 7.89
N MET A 345 15.41 41.17 7.60
CA MET A 345 15.73 42.34 8.41
C MET A 345 17.02 42.32 9.25
N ASP A 346 18.04 43.07 8.81
CA ASP A 346 18.24 44.41 9.38
C ASP A 346 18.94 45.38 8.39
N ASP A 347 18.52 46.63 8.52
CA ASP A 347 18.73 47.85 7.75
C ASP A 347 20.08 48.54 8.07
N GLY A 348 20.57 49.39 7.16
CA GLY A 348 21.61 50.37 7.51
C GLY A 348 22.48 50.94 6.39
N GLY A 349 21.95 51.90 5.63
CA GLY A 349 22.66 53.17 5.37
C GLY A 349 23.58 53.34 4.14
N LEU A 350 23.05 54.05 3.14
CA LEU A 350 23.62 55.18 2.37
C LEU A 350 25.15 55.28 2.16
N ASP A 351 25.61 55.33 0.90
CA ASP A 351 26.12 56.58 0.30
C ASP A 351 26.40 56.46 -1.21
N ALA A 352 26.38 57.62 -1.85
CA ALA A 352 26.26 57.89 -3.28
C ALA A 352 27.58 57.91 -4.08
N ASP A 353 27.38 58.09 -5.40
CA ASP A 353 28.27 58.66 -6.42
C ASP A 353 29.28 57.76 -7.17
N GLY A 354 29.04 57.61 -8.48
CA GLY A 354 29.95 58.21 -9.47
C GLY A 354 30.76 57.29 -10.41
N ILE A 355 30.38 57.37 -11.71
CA ILE A 355 31.27 57.61 -12.88
C ILE A 355 32.06 56.44 -13.52
N GLU A 356 31.76 56.27 -14.83
CA GLU A 356 32.57 55.91 -16.03
C GLU A 356 33.65 54.80 -15.98
N ASP A 357 33.62 53.86 -16.95
CA ASP A 357 34.23 53.96 -18.30
C ASP A 357 34.60 52.56 -18.86
N GLY A 358 34.47 52.40 -20.18
CA GLY A 358 35.19 51.45 -21.05
C GLY A 358 34.92 49.93 -20.86
N GLY A 359 34.66 49.11 -21.88
CA GLY A 359 34.98 49.22 -23.28
C GLY A 359 35.58 47.90 -23.79
N ILE A 360 34.78 47.17 -24.58
CA ILE A 360 35.10 46.43 -25.82
C ILE A 360 36.14 45.27 -25.81
N GLY A 361 35.69 44.13 -26.37
CA GLY A 361 36.42 43.39 -27.42
C GLY A 361 36.77 41.94 -27.05
N LEU A 362 36.49 40.92 -27.84
CA LEU A 362 35.88 40.75 -29.16
C LEU A 362 35.31 39.33 -29.23
#